data_AF-A0A0P0XLS8-F1
#
_entry.id   AF-A0A0P0XLS8-F1
#
_cell.length_a   1.000
_cell.length_b   1.000
_cell.length_c   1.000
_cell.angle_alpha   90.00
_cell.angle_beta   90.00
_cell.angle_gamma   90.00
#
_symmetry.space_group_name_H-M   'P 1'
#
loop_
_entity.id
_entity.type
_entity.pdbx_description
1 polymer ?
#
loop_
_entity_poly.entity_id
_entity_poly.type
_entity_poly.pdbx_seq_one_letter_code
_entity_poly.pdbx_strand_id
1 'polypeptide(L)'
;VLINGNTRWQNSELILGRRGDLMNKADWSGSTPLHFAASVGVQGVTTALLDGIDQDRRTDYTQRPDNNGMFPIHIAASVGSMDTITSLVNADQDCATLRDNVKGRTLLHIAIENRKYKVVKLVCKDPRFKETLNLEDNDGNTALHLAVKKRDEYIFTYLLQNKAVELNHVNLEGYTPLDLAKVIRMEDYFASPQVYA
;
A
#
# COMPACT_ATOMS: atom_id res chain seq x y z
N VAL A 1 4.34 -40.44 -35.55
CA VAL A 1 4.35 -39.01 -35.97
C VAL A 1 3.96 -38.18 -34.76
N LEU A 2 4.81 -37.24 -34.34
CA LEU A 2 4.82 -36.56 -33.03
C LEU A 2 3.71 -35.48 -32.89
N ILE A 3 2.45 -35.87 -32.69
CA ILE A 3 1.31 -34.90 -32.65
C ILE A 3 0.82 -34.48 -31.24
N ASN A 4 1.49 -34.90 -30.15
CA ASN A 4 1.01 -34.58 -28.78
C ASN A 4 1.87 -33.57 -28.02
N GLY A 5 3.07 -33.23 -28.50
CA GLY A 5 3.94 -32.26 -27.85
C GLY A 5 3.57 -30.81 -28.22
N ASN A 6 3.55 -30.50 -29.51
CA ASN A 6 3.43 -29.12 -29.99
C ASN A 6 2.10 -28.45 -29.61
N THR A 7 0.98 -29.18 -29.58
CA THR A 7 -0.34 -28.60 -29.27
C THR A 7 -0.47 -28.17 -27.82
N ARG A 8 0.15 -28.88 -26.86
CA ARG A 8 0.11 -28.50 -25.44
C ARG A 8 0.89 -27.22 -25.19
N TRP A 9 2.10 -27.12 -25.74
CA TRP A 9 2.95 -25.93 -25.62
C TRP A 9 2.33 -24.71 -26.31
N GLN A 10 1.80 -24.89 -27.53
CA GLN A 10 1.10 -23.83 -28.24
C GLN A 10 -0.14 -23.35 -27.48
N ASN A 11 -0.91 -24.25 -26.87
CA ASN A 11 -2.05 -23.86 -26.03
C ASN A 11 -1.59 -23.14 -24.76
N SER A 12 -0.52 -23.57 -24.09
CA SER A 12 -0.01 -22.86 -22.91
C SER A 12 0.51 -21.48 -23.28
N GLU A 13 1.27 -21.33 -24.36
CA GLU A 13 1.72 -20.01 -24.83
C GLU A 13 0.54 -19.13 -25.25
N LEU A 14 -0.46 -19.67 -25.93
CA LEU A 14 -1.66 -18.93 -26.33
C LEU A 14 -2.47 -18.48 -25.10
N ILE A 15 -2.62 -19.34 -24.09
CA ILE A 15 -3.33 -19.03 -22.84
C ILE A 15 -2.55 -18.01 -22.02
N LEU A 16 -1.23 -18.18 -21.87
CA LEU A 16 -0.35 -17.24 -21.17
C LEU A 16 -0.31 -15.88 -21.88
N GLY A 17 -0.21 -15.88 -23.21
CA GLY A 17 -0.28 -14.68 -24.05
C GLY A 17 -1.61 -13.95 -23.86
N ARG A 18 -2.75 -14.66 -23.99
CA ARG A 18 -4.08 -14.07 -23.74
C ARG A 18 -4.23 -13.57 -22.30
N ARG A 19 -3.65 -14.26 -21.32
CA ARG A 19 -3.66 -13.82 -19.92
C ARG A 19 -2.89 -12.52 -19.75
N GLY A 20 -1.67 -12.41 -20.28
CA GLY A 20 -0.90 -11.17 -20.29
C GLY A 20 -1.65 -10.01 -20.97
N ASP A 21 -2.31 -10.29 -22.10
CA ASP A 21 -3.13 -9.31 -22.81
C ASP A 21 -4.31 -8.79 -21.97
N LEU A 22 -4.96 -9.68 -21.21
CA LEU A 22 -6.07 -9.32 -20.31
C LEU A 22 -5.60 -8.52 -19.10
N MET A 23 -4.43 -8.86 -18.55
CA MET A 23 -3.85 -8.15 -17.39
C MET A 23 -3.55 -6.67 -17.68
N ASN A 24 -3.33 -6.32 -18.94
CA ASN A 24 -3.11 -4.94 -19.38
C ASN A 24 -4.38 -4.17 -19.74
N LYS A 25 -5.54 -4.81 -19.78
CA LYS A 25 -6.80 -4.11 -20.07
C LYS A 25 -7.21 -3.29 -18.85
N ALA A 26 -7.30 -1.98 -19.06
CA ALA A 26 -7.84 -1.05 -18.09
C ALA A 26 -9.27 -0.68 -18.48
N ASP A 27 -10.11 -0.41 -17.48
CA ASP A 27 -11.41 0.21 -17.70
C ASP A 27 -11.28 1.74 -17.92
N TRP A 28 -12.40 2.45 -17.96
CA TRP A 28 -12.44 3.91 -18.15
C TRP A 28 -11.78 4.70 -17.00
N SER A 29 -11.62 4.08 -15.82
CA SER A 29 -10.93 4.66 -14.66
C SER A 29 -9.43 4.34 -14.64
N GLY A 30 -8.92 3.64 -15.64
CA GLY A 30 -7.53 3.16 -15.66
C GLY A 30 -7.33 1.90 -14.81
N SER A 31 -8.38 1.35 -14.21
CA SER A 31 -8.30 0.19 -13.32
C SER A 31 -8.05 -1.10 -14.10
N THR A 32 -6.95 -1.79 -13.79
CA THR A 32 -6.59 -3.11 -14.33
C THR A 32 -7.18 -4.25 -13.48
N PRO A 33 -7.12 -5.53 -13.93
CA PRO A 33 -7.56 -6.66 -13.12
C PRO A 33 -6.94 -6.72 -11.71
N LEU A 34 -5.69 -6.26 -11.53
CA LEU A 34 -5.07 -6.20 -10.20
C LEU A 34 -5.69 -5.13 -9.29
N HIS A 35 -6.15 -4.00 -9.84
CA HIS A 35 -6.89 -3.00 -9.07
C HIS A 35 -8.22 -3.59 -8.56
N PHE A 36 -8.92 -4.34 -9.41
CA PHE A 36 -10.15 -5.03 -9.02
C PHE A 36 -9.91 -6.17 -8.02
N ALA A 37 -8.85 -6.97 -8.21
CA ALA A 37 -8.48 -8.01 -7.25
C ALA A 37 -8.17 -7.40 -5.87
N ALA A 38 -7.46 -6.27 -5.85
CA ALA A 38 -7.17 -5.52 -4.64
C ALA A 38 -8.42 -4.92 -3.97
N SER A 39 -9.37 -4.39 -4.74
CA SER A 39 -10.58 -3.77 -4.20
C SER A 39 -11.55 -4.78 -3.60
N VAL A 40 -11.67 -5.96 -4.21
CA VAL A 40 -12.52 -7.06 -3.71
C VAL A 40 -11.81 -7.81 -2.58
N GLY A 41 -10.49 -7.98 -2.69
CA GLY A 41 -9.65 -8.54 -1.64
C GLY A 41 -9.89 -10.03 -1.34
N VAL A 42 -10.40 -10.79 -2.33
CA VAL A 42 -10.63 -12.24 -2.20
C VAL A 42 -9.32 -12.99 -2.22
N GLN A 43 -9.14 -13.86 -1.23
CA GLN A 43 -7.93 -14.64 -1.04
C GLN A 43 -7.58 -15.46 -2.29
N GLY A 44 -6.31 -15.40 -2.70
CA GLY A 44 -5.77 -16.17 -3.81
C GLY A 44 -6.08 -15.61 -5.20
N VAL A 45 -7.01 -14.66 -5.36
CA VAL A 45 -7.31 -14.06 -6.68
C VAL A 45 -6.09 -13.33 -7.22
N THR A 46 -5.43 -12.52 -6.40
CA THR A 46 -4.23 -11.78 -6.80
C THR A 46 -3.10 -12.73 -7.21
N THR A 47 -2.84 -13.77 -6.40
CA THR A 47 -1.87 -14.82 -6.74
C THR A 47 -2.23 -15.51 -8.06
N ALA A 48 -3.50 -15.88 -8.22
CA ALA A 48 -3.97 -16.55 -9.43
C ALA A 48 -3.89 -15.67 -10.68
N LEU A 49 -3.99 -14.35 -10.56
CA LEU A 49 -3.78 -13.42 -11.68
C LEU A 49 -2.30 -13.29 -12.05
N LEU A 50 -1.41 -13.26 -11.05
CA LEU A 50 0.03 -13.12 -11.23
C LEU A 50 0.74 -14.44 -11.58
N ASP A 51 0.07 -15.56 -11.37
CA ASP A 51 0.59 -16.88 -11.68
C ASP A 51 0.85 -17.05 -13.19
N GLY A 52 2.01 -17.63 -13.51
CA GLY A 52 2.50 -17.81 -14.88
C GLY A 52 2.97 -16.54 -15.60
N ILE A 53 2.90 -15.35 -14.98
CA ILE A 53 3.51 -14.14 -15.56
C ILE A 53 5.02 -14.19 -15.33
N ASP A 54 5.79 -13.99 -16.41
CA ASP A 54 7.24 -13.84 -16.37
C ASP A 54 7.65 -12.77 -15.35
N GLN A 55 8.63 -13.10 -14.52
CA GLN A 55 9.04 -12.25 -13.40
C GLN A 55 9.39 -10.82 -13.85
N ASP A 56 10.10 -10.69 -14.97
CA ASP A 56 10.53 -9.41 -15.55
C ASP A 56 9.35 -8.53 -15.99
N ARG A 57 8.18 -9.13 -16.24
CA ARG A 57 6.97 -8.42 -16.67
C ARG A 57 6.02 -8.11 -15.52
N ARG A 58 6.24 -8.66 -14.32
CA ARG A 58 5.31 -8.46 -13.19
C ARG A 58 5.18 -6.99 -12.81
N THR A 59 6.31 -6.28 -12.81
CA THR A 59 6.40 -4.84 -12.54
C THR A 59 5.46 -4.02 -13.43
N ASP A 60 5.34 -4.36 -14.72
CA ASP A 60 4.44 -3.67 -15.66
C ASP A 60 2.96 -3.71 -15.22
N TYR A 61 2.57 -4.74 -14.47
CA TYR A 61 1.20 -4.93 -13.98
C TYR A 61 1.04 -4.46 -12.54
N THR A 62 1.98 -4.80 -11.66
CA THR A 62 1.94 -4.50 -10.22
C THR A 62 2.18 -3.01 -9.94
N GLN A 63 2.98 -2.34 -10.77
CA GLN A 63 3.33 -0.92 -10.64
C GLN A 63 2.65 -0.04 -11.70
N ARG A 64 1.45 -0.40 -12.13
CA ARG A 64 0.64 0.46 -12.99
C ARG A 64 -0.39 1.21 -12.15
N PRO A 65 -0.39 2.56 -12.14
CA PRO A 65 -1.40 3.32 -11.43
C PRO A 65 -2.71 3.40 -12.24
N ASP A 66 -3.84 3.51 -11.53
CA ASP A 66 -5.12 3.95 -12.10
C ASP A 66 -5.14 5.47 -12.36
N ASN A 67 -6.27 6.00 -12.86
CA ASN A 67 -6.41 7.43 -13.14
C ASN A 67 -6.43 8.30 -11.87
N ASN A 68 -6.63 7.69 -10.69
CA ASN A 68 -6.51 8.35 -9.40
C ASN A 68 -5.07 8.30 -8.85
N GLY A 69 -4.11 7.79 -9.62
CA GLY A 69 -2.72 7.66 -9.19
C GLY A 69 -2.49 6.56 -8.16
N MET A 70 -3.46 5.67 -7.97
CA MET A 70 -3.40 4.58 -7.00
C MET A 70 -2.90 3.32 -7.68
N PHE A 71 -2.03 2.59 -6.98
CA PHE A 71 -1.52 1.31 -7.43
C PHE A 71 -2.34 0.19 -6.76
N PRO A 72 -2.34 -1.05 -7.28
CA PRO A 72 -3.06 -2.16 -6.66
C PRO A 72 -2.78 -2.33 -5.17
N ILE A 73 -1.52 -2.13 -4.73
CA ILE A 73 -1.15 -2.26 -3.31
C ILE A 73 -1.77 -1.15 -2.43
N HIS A 74 -1.95 0.06 -2.98
CA HIS A 74 -2.61 1.17 -2.29
C HIS A 74 -4.10 0.90 -2.09
N ILE A 75 -4.77 0.36 -3.12
CA ILE A 75 -6.18 -0.07 -3.01
C ILE A 75 -6.31 -1.19 -1.97
N ALA A 76 -5.44 -2.19 -2.02
CA ALA A 76 -5.44 -3.30 -1.07
C ALA A 76 -5.25 -2.81 0.37
N ALA A 77 -4.34 -1.87 0.60
CA ALA A 77 -4.15 -1.22 1.90
C ALA A 77 -5.38 -0.41 2.33
N SER A 78 -6.02 0.30 1.40
CA SER A 78 -7.23 1.09 1.65
C SER A 78 -8.40 0.24 2.13
N VAL A 79 -8.59 -0.96 1.56
CA VAL A 79 -9.68 -1.88 1.96
C VAL A 79 -9.26 -2.83 3.09
N GLY A 80 -7.96 -3.04 3.30
CA GLY A 80 -7.41 -3.94 4.31
C GLY A 80 -7.18 -5.38 3.82
N SER A 81 -6.96 -5.58 2.51
CA SER A 81 -6.73 -6.90 1.91
C SER A 81 -5.28 -7.37 2.12
N MET A 82 -5.06 -8.09 3.22
CA MET A 82 -3.76 -8.63 3.62
C MET A 82 -3.18 -9.62 2.60
N ASP A 83 -4.04 -10.48 2.05
CA ASP A 83 -3.64 -11.49 1.07
C ASP A 83 -3.15 -10.83 -0.22
N THR A 84 -3.86 -9.80 -0.70
CA THR A 84 -3.43 -9.05 -1.89
C THR A 84 -2.11 -8.33 -1.66
N ILE A 85 -1.95 -7.65 -0.52
CA ILE A 85 -0.67 -6.99 -0.17
C ILE A 85 0.48 -8.00 -0.18
N THR A 86 0.28 -9.15 0.46
CA THR A 86 1.30 -10.21 0.54
C THR A 86 1.62 -10.78 -0.83
N SER A 87 0.60 -11.01 -1.66
CA SER A 87 0.73 -11.56 -3.00
C SER A 87 1.46 -10.60 -3.94
N LEU A 88 1.15 -9.30 -3.88
CA LEU A 88 1.83 -8.28 -4.67
C LEU A 88 3.32 -8.18 -4.28
N VAL A 89 3.63 -8.10 -2.98
CA VAL A 89 5.03 -8.00 -2.52
C VAL A 89 5.82 -9.29 -2.75
N ASN A 90 5.17 -10.47 -2.72
CA ASN A 90 5.80 -11.72 -3.14
C ASN A 90 6.14 -11.73 -4.64
N ALA A 91 5.28 -11.13 -5.45
CA ALA A 91 5.44 -11.11 -6.89
C ALA A 91 6.47 -10.06 -7.34
N ASP A 92 6.50 -8.92 -6.63
CA ASP A 92 7.32 -7.76 -6.88
C ASP A 92 7.54 -7.00 -5.55
N GLN A 93 8.75 -7.13 -4.99
CA GLN A 93 9.12 -6.58 -3.69
C GLN A 93 9.07 -5.04 -3.67
N ASP A 94 9.30 -4.38 -4.81
CA ASP A 94 9.34 -2.92 -4.93
C ASP A 94 7.95 -2.28 -4.72
N CYS A 95 6.88 -3.08 -4.82
CA CYS A 95 5.53 -2.65 -4.47
C CYS A 95 5.43 -2.09 -3.04
N ALA A 96 6.25 -2.59 -2.11
CA ALA A 96 6.21 -2.19 -0.70
C ALA A 96 6.55 -0.70 -0.48
N THR A 97 7.26 -0.06 -1.41
CA THR A 97 7.74 1.32 -1.31
C THR A 97 7.09 2.27 -2.31
N LEU A 98 6.12 1.80 -3.10
CA LEU A 98 5.36 2.64 -4.02
C LEU A 98 4.70 3.81 -3.30
N ARG A 99 4.58 4.93 -4.03
CA ARG A 99 3.99 6.18 -3.59
C ARG A 99 2.88 6.53 -4.55
N ASP A 100 1.68 6.82 -4.04
CA ASP A 100 0.58 7.27 -4.90
C ASP A 100 0.92 8.61 -5.59
N ASN A 101 0.33 8.84 -6.76
CA ASN A 101 0.68 10.03 -7.55
C ASN A 101 -0.01 11.31 -7.06
N VAL A 102 -0.89 11.22 -6.06
CA VAL A 102 -1.72 12.35 -5.61
C VAL A 102 -1.11 13.01 -4.38
N LYS A 103 -0.71 12.21 -3.40
CA LYS A 103 -0.22 12.67 -2.10
C LYS A 103 1.13 12.06 -1.73
N GLY A 104 1.76 11.29 -2.62
CA GLY A 104 3.02 10.60 -2.33
C GLY A 104 2.89 9.53 -1.25
N ARG A 105 1.65 9.10 -0.94
CA ARG A 105 1.37 8.18 0.17
C ARG A 105 1.78 6.77 -0.21
N THR A 106 2.45 6.10 0.70
CA THR A 106 2.67 4.65 0.62
C THR A 106 1.46 3.86 1.13
N LEU A 107 1.49 2.54 0.94
CA LEU A 107 0.47 1.64 1.48
C LEU A 107 0.29 1.79 3.01
N LEU A 108 1.35 2.11 3.76
CA LEU A 108 1.29 2.27 5.21
C LEU A 108 0.52 3.55 5.59
N HIS A 109 0.77 4.66 4.88
CA HIS A 109 0.05 5.91 5.10
C HIS A 109 -1.47 5.70 4.90
N ILE A 110 -1.84 5.07 3.78
CA ILE A 110 -3.24 4.82 3.43
C ILE A 110 -3.90 3.87 4.44
N ALA A 111 -3.19 2.82 4.88
CA ALA A 111 -3.68 1.92 5.91
C ALA A 111 -3.96 2.65 7.23
N ILE A 112 -3.11 3.61 7.63
CA ILE A 112 -3.29 4.41 8.85
C ILE A 112 -4.46 5.38 8.70
N GLU A 113 -4.55 6.09 7.57
CA GLU A 113 -5.66 7.02 7.30
C GLU A 113 -7.02 6.35 7.37
N ASN A 114 -7.09 5.09 6.92
CA ASN A 114 -8.29 4.27 6.89
C ASN A 114 -8.41 3.30 8.09
N ARG A 115 -7.56 3.46 9.12
CA ARG A 115 -7.54 2.66 10.36
C ARG A 115 -7.53 1.14 10.12
N LYS A 116 -6.78 0.68 9.12
CA LYS A 116 -6.61 -0.74 8.78
C LYS A 116 -5.53 -1.38 9.66
N TYR A 117 -5.86 -1.59 10.94
CA TYR A 117 -4.94 -2.10 11.97
C TYR A 117 -4.19 -3.38 11.58
N LYS A 118 -4.85 -4.31 10.88
CA LYS A 118 -4.21 -5.56 10.43
C LYS A 118 -3.09 -5.29 9.42
N VAL A 119 -3.28 -4.34 8.50
CA VAL A 119 -2.27 -3.95 7.51
C VAL A 119 -1.09 -3.29 8.20
N VAL A 120 -1.35 -2.34 9.10
CA VAL A 120 -0.30 -1.69 9.91
C VAL A 120 0.53 -2.73 10.65
N LYS A 121 -0.13 -3.73 11.27
CA LYS A 121 0.55 -4.81 11.99
C LYS A 121 1.41 -5.70 11.08
N LEU A 122 0.97 -6.01 9.86
CA LEU A 122 1.79 -6.75 8.89
C LEU A 122 3.04 -5.96 8.53
N VAL A 123 2.86 -4.71 8.12
CA VAL A 123 3.96 -3.83 7.72
C VAL A 123 4.98 -3.66 8.85
N CYS A 124 4.53 -3.53 10.10
CA CYS A 124 5.41 -3.42 11.25
C CYS A 124 6.13 -4.72 11.65
N LYS A 125 5.71 -5.88 11.15
CA LYS A 125 6.27 -7.18 11.57
C LYS A 125 7.07 -7.89 10.50
N ASP A 126 6.72 -7.67 9.25
CA ASP A 126 7.30 -8.37 8.12
C ASP A 126 8.52 -7.58 7.61
N PRO A 127 9.74 -8.17 7.65
CA PRO A 127 10.98 -7.48 7.27
C PRO A 127 10.98 -6.91 5.85
N ARG A 128 10.14 -7.43 4.96
CA ARG A 128 9.99 -6.93 3.59
C ARG A 128 9.48 -5.50 3.53
N PHE A 129 8.81 -5.02 4.57
CA PHE A 129 8.30 -3.64 4.63
C PHE A 129 9.17 -2.73 5.49
N LYS A 130 10.39 -3.15 5.87
CA LYS A 130 11.28 -2.35 6.71
C LYS A 130 11.52 -0.96 6.12
N GLU A 131 11.73 -0.87 4.81
CA GLU A 131 11.96 0.39 4.10
C GLU A 131 10.70 1.27 4.05
N THR A 132 9.51 0.69 4.12
CA THR A 132 8.22 1.42 4.08
C THR A 132 7.98 2.27 5.34
N LEU A 133 8.60 1.94 6.48
CA LEU A 133 8.25 2.47 7.81
C LEU A 133 8.50 3.98 7.96
N ASN A 134 9.57 4.48 7.34
CA ASN A 134 10.02 5.88 7.50
C ASN A 134 9.83 6.71 6.23
N LEU A 135 9.20 6.15 5.18
CA LEU A 135 8.87 6.93 3.98
C LEU A 135 7.89 8.06 4.34
N GLU A 136 8.13 9.23 3.75
CA GLU A 136 7.35 10.45 3.99
C GLU A 136 6.37 10.72 2.85
N ASP A 137 5.12 11.07 3.12
CA ASP A 137 4.19 11.58 2.09
C ASP A 137 4.62 12.95 1.52
N ASN A 138 3.83 13.54 0.61
CA ASN A 138 4.14 14.83 -0.02
C ASN A 138 4.20 16.01 0.96
N ASP A 139 3.63 15.86 2.16
CA ASP A 139 3.67 16.86 3.23
C ASP A 139 4.83 16.57 4.21
N GLY A 140 5.71 15.62 3.89
CA GLY A 140 6.82 15.18 4.75
C GLY A 140 6.36 14.32 5.94
N ASN A 141 5.09 13.91 6.00
CA ASN A 141 4.59 13.13 7.13
C ASN A 141 5.02 11.67 6.95
N THR A 142 5.74 11.13 7.93
CA THR A 142 5.89 9.68 8.08
C THR A 142 4.61 9.03 8.62
N ALA A 143 4.55 7.70 8.60
CA ALA A 143 3.49 6.92 9.25
C ALA A 143 3.25 7.33 10.72
N LEU A 144 4.30 7.69 11.47
CA LEU A 144 4.20 8.10 12.86
C LEU A 144 3.53 9.48 13.01
N HIS A 145 3.81 10.43 12.12
CA HIS A 145 3.10 11.71 12.06
C HIS A 145 1.59 11.49 11.82
N LEU A 146 1.24 10.62 10.88
CA LEU A 146 -0.16 10.33 10.58
C LEU A 146 -0.89 9.65 11.74
N ALA A 147 -0.23 8.75 12.48
CA ALA A 147 -0.81 8.14 13.68
C ALA A 147 -1.19 9.18 14.74
N VAL A 148 -0.33 10.20 14.93
CA VAL A 148 -0.59 11.34 15.82
C VAL A 148 -1.74 12.21 15.29
N LYS A 149 -1.70 12.60 14.00
CA LYS A 149 -2.79 13.38 13.35
C LYS A 149 -4.15 12.68 13.48
N LYS A 150 -4.18 11.35 13.40
CA LYS A 150 -5.41 10.54 13.54
C LYS A 150 -5.82 10.26 14.99
N ARG A 151 -4.98 10.65 15.96
CA ARG A 151 -5.15 10.40 17.40
C ARG A 151 -5.42 8.93 17.68
N ASP A 152 -4.69 8.06 16.97
CA ASP A 152 -4.87 6.62 17.04
C ASP A 152 -3.76 6.00 17.90
N GLU A 153 -4.03 5.90 19.21
CA GLU A 153 -3.09 5.37 20.19
C GLU A 153 -2.64 3.95 19.88
N TYR A 154 -3.53 3.13 19.29
CA TYR A 154 -3.21 1.76 18.95
C TYR A 154 -2.17 1.71 17.83
N ILE A 155 -2.41 2.42 16.72
CA ILE A 155 -1.45 2.50 15.60
C ILE A 155 -0.14 3.13 16.08
N PHE A 156 -0.23 4.23 16.83
CA PHE A 156 0.94 4.92 17.38
C PHE A 156 1.81 3.97 18.21
N THR A 157 1.20 3.24 19.14
CA THR A 157 1.92 2.27 20.00
C THR A 157 2.54 1.15 19.20
N TYR A 158 1.84 0.63 18.18
CA TYR A 158 2.37 -0.43 17.32
C TYR A 158 3.58 0.02 16.51
N LEU A 159 3.56 1.24 15.95
CA LEU A 159 4.70 1.81 15.25
C LEU A 159 5.88 2.02 16.22
N LEU A 160 5.62 2.62 17.39
CA LEU A 160 6.64 2.93 18.39
C LEU A 160 7.38 1.69 18.92
N GLN A 161 6.70 0.53 18.98
CA GLN A 161 7.31 -0.74 19.38
C GLN A 161 8.30 -1.30 18.35
N ASN A 162 8.22 -0.85 17.08
CA ASN A 162 9.16 -1.26 16.05
C ASN A 162 10.40 -0.36 16.08
N LYS A 163 11.55 -0.93 16.45
CA LYS A 163 12.84 -0.22 16.56
C LYS A 163 13.36 0.39 15.26
N ALA A 164 12.82 0.00 14.10
CA ALA A 164 13.18 0.59 12.82
C ALA A 164 12.40 1.89 12.54
N VAL A 165 11.34 2.20 13.30
CA VAL A 165 10.59 3.45 13.14
C VAL A 165 11.40 4.60 13.73
N GLU A 166 11.68 5.59 12.89
CA GLU A 166 12.40 6.80 13.27
C GLU A 166 11.44 7.82 13.90
N LEU A 167 11.81 8.31 15.09
CA LEU A 167 10.90 9.11 15.94
C LEU A 167 11.02 10.62 15.73
N ASN A 168 12.11 11.07 15.10
CA ASN A 168 12.51 12.47 15.04
C ASN A 168 12.52 13.02 13.60
N HIS A 169 11.90 12.33 12.63
CA HIS A 169 11.66 12.93 11.31
C HIS A 169 10.88 14.22 11.47
N VAL A 170 11.25 15.23 10.71
CA VAL A 170 10.58 16.53 10.69
C VAL A 170 9.81 16.62 9.38
N ASN A 171 8.50 16.84 9.46
CA ASN A 171 7.67 17.03 8.27
C ASN A 171 7.90 18.42 7.63
N LEU A 172 7.24 18.73 6.51
CA LEU A 172 7.43 20.02 5.83
C LEU A 172 6.91 21.23 6.63
N GLU A 173 6.08 21.00 7.65
CA GLU A 173 5.61 22.03 8.58
C GLU A 173 6.63 22.31 9.70
N GLY A 174 7.75 21.58 9.76
CA GLY A 174 8.78 21.75 10.77
C GLY A 174 8.53 20.98 12.08
N TYR A 175 7.59 20.02 12.08
CA TYR A 175 7.23 19.28 13.28
C TYR A 175 7.75 17.85 13.25
N THR A 176 8.31 17.38 14.36
CA THR A 176 8.37 15.95 14.65
C THR A 176 6.99 15.40 15.05
N PRO A 177 6.76 14.08 15.07
CA PRO A 177 5.51 13.53 15.60
C PRO A 177 5.21 13.98 17.03
N LEU A 178 6.26 14.17 17.85
CA LEU A 178 6.12 14.69 19.21
C LEU A 178 5.72 16.17 19.23
N ASP A 179 6.30 17.00 18.38
CA ASP A 179 5.92 18.41 18.28
C ASP A 179 4.48 18.56 17.80
N LEU A 180 4.10 17.72 16.82
CA LEU A 180 2.76 17.68 16.28
C LEU A 180 1.71 17.28 17.33
N ALA A 181 2.04 16.34 18.22
CA ALA A 181 1.19 15.99 19.37
C ALA A 181 0.98 17.15 20.35
N LYS A 182 2.01 17.99 20.57
CA LYS A 182 1.91 19.18 21.43
C LYS A 182 1.01 20.24 20.81
N VAL A 183 1.15 20.48 19.49
CA VAL A 183 0.32 21.43 18.74
C VAL A 183 -1.15 21.04 18.84
N ILE A 184 -1.47 19.79 18.49
CA ILE A 184 -2.84 19.25 18.56
C ILE A 184 -3.44 19.39 19.98
N ARG A 185 -2.64 19.13 21.03
CA ARG A 185 -3.09 19.31 22.42
C ARG A 185 -3.38 20.77 22.76
N MET A 186 -2.60 21.72 22.24
CA MET A 186 -2.85 23.15 22.43
C MET A 186 -4.15 23.57 21.72
N GLU A 187 -4.37 23.11 20.48
CA GLU A 187 -5.61 23.37 19.74
C GLU A 187 -6.85 22.90 20.52
N ASP A 188 -6.81 21.70 21.11
CA ASP A 188 -7.89 21.21 21.97
C ASP A 188 -8.15 22.09 23.18
N TYR A 189 -7.07 22.55 23.83
CA TYR A 189 -7.17 23.39 25.01
C TYR A 189 -7.89 24.70 24.69
N PHE A 190 -7.54 25.35 23.58
CA PHE A 190 -8.17 26.60 23.14
C PHE A 190 -9.56 26.41 22.50
N ALA A 191 -9.85 25.22 21.95
CA ALA A 191 -11.18 24.89 21.44
C ALA A 191 -12.18 24.57 22.56
N SER A 192 -11.70 24.27 23.77
CA SER A 192 -12.57 24.01 24.92
C SER A 192 -13.27 25.32 25.37
N PRO A 193 -14.62 25.35 25.49
CA PRO A 193 -15.35 26.57 25.85
C PRO A 193 -15.02 27.16 27.23
N GLN A 194 -14.21 26.47 28.05
CA GLN A 194 -13.99 26.81 29.45
C GLN A 194 -12.96 27.92 29.69
N VAL A 195 -12.24 28.40 28.66
CA VAL A 195 -11.15 29.37 28.86
C VAL A 195 -11.63 30.84 28.86
N TYR A 196 -12.92 31.11 28.63
CA TYR A 196 -13.47 32.49 28.58
C TYR A 196 -14.43 32.86 29.74
N ALA A 197 -14.36 32.16 30.88
CA ALA A 197 -15.06 32.56 32.11
C ALA A 197 -14.05 33.07 33.15
#